data_AF-B7K6Z9-F1
#
_entry.id   AF-B7K6Z9-F1
#
_cell.length_a   1.000
_cell.length_b   1.000
_cell.length_c   1.000
_cell.angle_alpha   90.00
_cell.angle_beta   90.00
_cell.angle_gamma   90.00
#
_symmetry.space_group_name_H-M   'P 1'
#
loop_
_entity.id
_entity.type
_entity.pdbx_description
1 polymer ?
#
loop_
_entity_poly.entity_id
_entity_poly.type
_entity_poly.pdbx_seq_one_letter_code
_entity_poly.pdbx_strand_id
1 'polypeptide(L)'
;MSIPPNDTAIVIYEDRPNYETGVKLLILSLEANCPQVNIHVFTPNATENFQSWINHRSATLHLKSPSKAKGWNVKPDVLLWALDQGYSQAIWMDSDMV
;
A
#
# COMPACT_ATOMS: atom_id res chain seq x y z
N MET A 1 -22.68 9.41 -12.34
CA MET A 1 -22.41 8.02 -11.92
C MET A 1 -21.61 8.09 -10.65
N SER A 2 -22.17 7.61 -9.54
CA SER A 2 -21.47 7.55 -8.26
C SER A 2 -20.53 6.35 -8.27
N ILE A 3 -19.23 6.59 -8.07
CA ILE A 3 -18.22 5.55 -7.85
C ILE A 3 -18.61 4.83 -6.55
N PRO A 4 -18.75 3.49 -6.53
CA PRO A 4 -19.06 2.79 -5.30
C PRO A 4 -17.91 3.00 -4.30
N PRO A 5 -18.22 3.29 -3.01
CA PRO A 5 -17.19 3.28 -1.99
C PRO A 5 -16.57 1.87 -1.96
N ASN A 6 -15.24 1.79 -1.99
CA ASN A 6 -14.39 0.59 -2.14
C ASN A 6 -13.83 0.27 -3.54
N ASP A 7 -13.91 1.16 -4.52
CA ASP A 7 -13.37 0.88 -5.88
C ASP A 7 -11.97 1.49 -6.13
N THR A 8 -11.45 2.25 -5.15
CA THR A 8 -10.10 2.83 -5.19
C THR A 8 -9.13 1.99 -4.35
N ALA A 9 -8.00 1.63 -4.95
CA ALA A 9 -6.85 1.05 -4.27
C ALA A 9 -5.74 2.09 -4.07
N ILE A 10 -5.31 2.26 -2.83
CA ILE A 10 -4.05 2.93 -2.49
C ILE A 10 -2.97 1.85 -2.44
N VAL A 11 -1.94 2.01 -3.28
CA VAL A 11 -0.79 1.11 -3.33
C VAL A 11 0.44 1.81 -2.78
N ILE A 12 1.10 1.15 -1.83
CA ILE A 12 2.31 1.60 -1.16
C ILE A 12 3.36 0.53 -1.40
N TYR A 13 4.59 0.92 -1.73
CA TYR A 13 5.72 0.00 -1.78
C TYR A 13 6.89 0.57 -0.98
N GLU A 14 7.47 -0.27 -0.12
CA GLU A 14 8.67 0.06 0.65
C GLU A 14 9.51 -1.20 0.88
N ASP A 15 10.69 -1.27 0.27
CA ASP A 15 11.62 -2.39 0.40
C ASP A 15 12.75 -2.12 1.41
N ARG A 16 12.77 -0.95 2.06
CA ARG A 16 13.73 -0.56 3.09
C ARG A 16 13.12 -0.67 4.49
N PRO A 17 13.55 -1.64 5.32
CA PRO A 17 13.01 -1.84 6.67
C PRO A 17 13.07 -0.59 7.56
N ASN A 18 14.10 0.25 7.40
CA ASN A 18 14.26 1.47 8.19
C ASN A 18 13.19 2.54 7.93
N TYR A 19 12.38 2.39 6.88
CA TYR A 19 11.31 3.32 6.49
C TYR A 19 9.90 2.83 6.90
N GLU A 20 9.80 1.69 7.59
CA GLU A 20 8.52 1.15 8.08
C GLU A 20 7.74 2.16 8.94
N THR A 21 8.43 3.02 9.70
CA THR A 21 7.78 4.07 10.48
C THR A 21 6.98 5.04 9.60
N GLY A 22 7.50 5.42 8.43
CA GLY A 22 6.78 6.26 7.48
C GLY A 22 5.52 5.57 6.96
N VAL A 23 5.65 4.29 6.59
CA VAL A 23 4.50 3.46 6.19
C VAL A 23 3.45 3.35 7.29
N LYS A 24 3.85 3.20 8.56
CA LYS A 24 2.93 3.19 9.71
C LYS A 24 2.15 4.51 9.82
N LEU A 25 2.84 5.65 9.69
CA LEU A 25 2.21 6.97 9.77
C LEU A 25 1.24 7.20 8.62
N LEU A 26 1.61 6.83 7.40
CA LEU A 26 0.75 6.91 6.23
C LEU A 26 -0.52 6.07 6.40
N ILE A 27 -0.39 4.80 6.83
CA ILE A 27 -1.54 3.92 7.07
C ILE A 27 -2.49 4.54 8.11
N LEU A 28 -1.95 5.03 9.24
CA LEU A 28 -2.77 5.66 10.28
C LEU A 28 -3.48 6.91 9.78
N SER A 29 -2.84 7.72 8.94
CA SER A 29 -3.46 8.91 8.36
C SER A 29 -4.58 8.56 7.38
N LEU A 30 -4.35 7.55 6.53
CA LEU A 30 -5.36 7.04 5.61
C LEU A 30 -6.56 6.43 6.35
N GLU A 31 -6.32 5.68 7.43
CA GLU A 31 -7.37 5.16 8.30
C GLU A 31 -8.23 6.28 8.91
N ALA A 32 -7.58 7.37 9.33
CA ALA A 32 -8.26 8.49 9.97
C ALA A 32 -9.07 9.35 8.98
N ASN A 33 -8.55 9.55 7.77
CA ASN A 33 -9.08 10.55 6.83
C ASN A 33 -9.79 9.95 5.59
N CYS A 34 -9.50 8.70 5.25
CA CYS A 34 -9.96 8.02 4.03
C CYS A 34 -10.41 6.57 4.32
N PRO A 35 -11.31 6.31 5.27
CA PRO A 35 -11.63 4.94 5.73
C PRO A 35 -12.25 4.02 4.66
N GLN A 36 -12.73 4.57 3.55
CA GLN A 36 -13.37 3.82 2.44
C GLN A 36 -12.41 3.31 1.35
N VAL A 37 -11.10 3.53 1.49
CA VAL A 37 -10.11 3.10 0.48
C VAL A 37 -9.52 1.73 0.82
N ASN A 38 -9.15 0.96 -0.20
CA ASN A 38 -8.43 -0.30 -0.01
C ASN A 38 -6.93 -0.01 0.03
N ILE A 39 -6.28 -0.26 1.16
CA ILE A 39 -4.84 0.01 1.34
C ILE A 39 -4.07 -1.29 1.09
N HIS A 40 -3.16 -1.29 0.11
CA HIS A 40 -2.27 -2.40 -0.19
C HIS A 40 -0.82 -1.96 0.00
N VAL A 41 -0.08 -2.73 0.79
CA VAL A 41 1.28 -2.38 1.19
C VAL A 41 2.22 -3.49 0.78
N PHE A 42 3.10 -3.22 -0.16
CA PHE A 42 4.12 -4.13 -0.65
C PHE A 42 5.44 -3.88 0.06
N THR A 43 5.80 -4.76 1.00
CA THR A 43 7.06 -4.66 1.76
C THR A 43 7.79 -6.00 1.77
N PRO A 44 8.59 -6.30 0.72
CA PRO A 44 9.22 -7.62 0.60
C PRO A 44 10.24 -7.94 1.71
N ASN A 45 10.74 -6.91 2.39
CA ASN A 45 11.69 -7.03 3.49
C ASN A 45 11.06 -6.64 4.85
N ALA A 46 9.73 -6.77 5.02
CA ALA A 46 9.03 -6.42 6.25
C ALA A 46 9.63 -7.09 7.49
N THR A 47 9.93 -6.31 8.53
CA THR A 47 10.31 -6.84 9.84
C THR A 47 9.13 -7.58 10.49
N GLU A 48 9.42 -8.56 11.34
CA GLU A 48 8.39 -9.29 12.10
C GLU A 48 7.51 -8.33 12.94
N ASN A 49 8.12 -7.28 13.49
CA ASN A 49 7.41 -6.24 14.23
C ASN A 49 6.39 -5.53 13.32
N PHE A 50 6.80 -5.10 12.12
CA PHE A 50 5.90 -4.47 11.17
C PHE A 50 4.78 -5.41 10.73
N GLN A 51 5.10 -6.66 10.42
CA GLN A 51 4.11 -7.69 10.05
C GLN A 51 3.07 -7.88 11.17
N SER A 52 3.51 -8.01 12.42
CA SER A 52 2.59 -8.11 13.57
C SER A 52 1.75 -6.85 13.74
N TRP A 53 2.34 -5.66 13.55
CA TRP A 53 1.65 -4.39 13.71
C TRP A 53 0.57 -4.15 12.63
N ILE A 54 0.87 -4.48 11.36
CA ILE A 54 -0.04 -4.21 10.24
C ILE A 54 -1.22 -5.18 10.20
N ASN A 55 -1.09 -6.39 10.75
CA ASN A 55 -2.19 -7.37 10.85
C ASN A 55 -3.38 -6.87 11.69
N HIS A 56 -3.20 -5.80 12.47
CA HIS A 56 -4.25 -5.16 13.25
C HIS A 56 -4.79 -3.87 12.58
N ARG A 57 -4.52 -3.66 11.30
CA ARG A 57 -4.90 -2.48 10.51
C ARG A 57 -5.87 -2.84 9.40
N SER A 58 -6.46 -1.82 8.79
CA SER A 58 -7.28 -1.92 7.57
C SER A 58 -6.46 -2.22 6.31
N ALA A 59 -5.13 -2.15 6.41
CA ALA A 59 -4.21 -2.36 5.29
C ALA A 59 -3.90 -3.85 5.05
N THR A 60 -3.86 -4.24 3.78
CA THR A 60 -3.43 -5.58 3.35
C THR A 60 -1.93 -5.58 3.07
N LEU A 61 -1.19 -6.42 3.78
CA LEU A 61 0.25 -6.61 3.60
C LEU A 61 0.56 -7.63 2.50
N HIS A 62 1.50 -7.27 1.62
CA HIS A 62 2.07 -8.13 0.59
C HIS A 62 3.59 -8.25 0.77
N LEU A 63 4.06 -9.44 1.13
CA LEU A 63 5.50 -9.74 1.27
C LEU A 63 6.20 -10.05 -0.06
N LYS A 64 5.45 -10.05 -1.17
CA LYS A 64 5.99 -10.27 -2.51
C LYS A 64 5.56 -9.12 -3.39
N SER A 65 6.53 -8.50 -4.03
CA SER A 65 6.28 -7.53 -5.09
C SER A 65 5.60 -8.22 -6.28
N PRO A 66 4.65 -7.57 -6.98
CA PRO A 66 4.05 -8.12 -8.19
C PRO A 66 5.05 -8.24 -9.35
N SER A 67 6.21 -7.57 -9.24
CA SER A 67 7.28 -7.67 -10.23
C SER A 67 8.66 -7.85 -9.60
N LYS A 68 9.63 -8.19 -10.45
CA LYS A 68 11.07 -8.21 -10.09
C LYS A 68 11.72 -6.82 -10.11
N ALA A 69 10.99 -5.79 -10.51
CA ALA A 69 11.49 -4.42 -10.48
C ALA A 69 11.75 -3.99 -9.02
N LYS A 70 12.71 -3.09 -8.85
CA LYS A 70 13.14 -2.56 -7.54
C LYS A 70 13.22 -1.05 -7.58
N GLY A 71 13.14 -0.43 -6.40
CA GLY A 71 13.18 1.03 -6.28
C GLY A 71 12.09 1.69 -7.11
N TRP A 72 12.41 2.79 -7.80
CA TRP A 72 11.42 3.62 -8.48
C TRP A 72 10.72 2.92 -9.65
N ASN A 73 11.37 1.92 -10.25
CA ASN A 73 10.81 1.18 -11.38
C ASN A 73 9.63 0.29 -10.97
N VAL A 74 9.35 0.14 -9.66
CA VAL A 74 8.23 -0.66 -9.16
C VAL A 74 6.89 0.09 -9.23
N LYS A 75 6.89 1.43 -9.33
CA LYS A 75 5.66 2.24 -9.25
C LYS A 75 4.62 1.83 -10.30
N PRO A 76 4.98 1.68 -11.60
CA PRO A 76 4.00 1.27 -12.60
C PRO A 76 3.45 -0.13 -12.32
N ASP A 77 4.28 -1.05 -11.83
CA ASP A 77 3.89 -2.44 -11.64
C ASP A 77 2.88 -2.63 -10.52
N VAL A 78 3.03 -1.91 -9.39
CA VAL A 78 2.03 -2.00 -8.30
C VAL A 78 0.72 -1.30 -8.66
N LEU A 79 0.78 -0.25 -9.47
CA LEU A 79 -0.42 0.43 -9.98
C LEU A 79 -1.18 -0.49 -10.94
N LEU A 80 -0.48 -1.10 -11.90
CA LEU A 80 -1.06 -2.06 -12.83
C LEU A 80 -1.61 -3.28 -12.10
N TRP A 81 -0.89 -3.80 -11.10
CA TRP A 81 -1.40 -4.89 -10.26
C TRP A 81 -2.77 -4.57 -9.66
N ALA A 82 -2.98 -3.35 -9.13
CA ALA A 82 -4.26 -2.96 -8.56
C ALA A 82 -5.38 -2.91 -9.62
N LEU A 83 -5.09 -2.34 -10.79
CA LEU A 83 -6.06 -2.34 -11.90
C LEU A 83 -6.40 -3.77 -12.34
N ASP A 84 -5.42 -4.68 -12.39
CA ASP A 84 -5.61 -6.09 -12.71
C ASP A 84 -6.40 -6.85 -11.63
N GLN A 85 -6.40 -6.38 -10.37
CA GLN A 85 -7.29 -6.90 -9.31
C GLN A 85 -8.76 -6.46 -9.48
N GLY A 86 -9.04 -5.58 -10.45
CA GLY A 86 -10.39 -5.11 -10.75
C GLY A 86 -10.78 -3.81 -10.06
N TYR A 87 -9.86 -3.12 -9.37
CA TYR A 87 -10.10 -1.77 -8.88
C TYR A 87 -10.20 -0.79 -10.04
N SER A 88 -11.21 0.10 -10.04
CA SER A 88 -11.34 1.11 -11.10
C SER A 88 -10.35 2.26 -10.99
N GLN A 89 -9.76 2.47 -9.80
CA GLN A 89 -8.75 3.49 -9.57
C GLN A 89 -7.59 2.94 -8.74
N ALA A 90 -6.36 3.22 -9.18
CA ALA A 90 -5.13 2.94 -8.44
C ALA A 90 -4.39 4.24 -8.14
N ILE A 91 -4.02 4.45 -6.88
CA ILE A 91 -3.29 5.63 -6.41
C ILE A 91 -2.00 5.17 -5.74
N TRP A 92 -0.87 5.69 -6.21
CA TRP A 92 0.41 5.49 -5.55
C TRP A 92 0.57 6.47 -4.40
N MET A 93 1.04 5.99 -3.24
CA MET A 93 1.47 6.85 -2.14
C MET A 93 2.89 6.48 -1.70
N ASP A 94 3.80 7.46 -1.74
CA ASP A 94 5.14 7.34 -1.14
C ASP A 94 5.07 7.26 0.39
N SER A 95 5.98 6.51 0.99
CA SER A 95 6.02 6.22 2.44
C SER A 95 6.35 7.42 3.33
N ASP A 96 6.72 8.56 2.76
CA ASP A 96 7.05 9.80 3.45
C ASP A 96 5.90 10.82 3.44
N MET A 97 4.72 10.43 2.96
CA MET A 97 3.50 11.23 3.03
C MET A 97 2.66 10.90 4.27
N VAL A 98 1.89 11.89 4.74
CA VAL A 98 0.95 11.79 5.87
C VAL A 98 -0.33 12.48 5.49
#